data_AF-A0A3M6GHK1-F1
#
_entry.id   AF-A0A3M6GHK1-F1
#
_cell.length_a   1.000
_cell.length_b   1.000
_cell.length_c   1.000
_cell.angle_alpha   90.00
_cell.angle_beta   90.00
_cell.angle_gamma   90.00
#
_symmetry.space_group_name_H-M   'P 1'
#
loop_
_entity.id
_entity.type
_entity.pdbx_description
1 polymer ?
#
loop_
_entity_poly.entity_id
_entity_poly.type
_entity_poly.pdbx_seq_one_letter_code
_entity_poly.pdbx_strand_id
1 'polypeptide(L)'
;MANGALQLTSDNLNNQNGSVAGQQGVQLNLGQLTNTGSGSVYGKNSLNLAVSGALNNDQGTLRSDSTLDVRAASLSNNTGSVTSAG
;
A
#
# COMPACT_ATOMS: atom_id res chain seq x y z
N MET A 1 -7.49 -1.80 14.93
CA MET A 1 -7.97 -1.43 13.59
C MET A 1 -8.43 0.03 13.67
N ALA A 2 -7.95 0.91 12.79
CA ALA A 2 -8.31 2.33 12.85
C ALA A 2 -9.73 2.51 12.29
N ASN A 3 -10.65 3.04 13.10
CA ASN A 3 -12.03 3.32 12.71
C ASN A 3 -12.17 4.49 11.70
N GLY A 4 -11.06 5.09 11.27
CA GLY A 4 -11.01 6.22 10.34
C GLY A 4 -10.09 5.97 9.14
N ALA A 5 -9.93 6.97 8.28
CA ALA A 5 -8.96 6.92 7.19
C ALA A 5 -7.53 6.91 7.77
N LEU A 6 -6.70 5.96 7.33
CA LEU A 6 -5.29 5.92 7.68
C LEU A 6 -4.53 6.82 6.72
N GLN A 7 -3.91 7.88 7.23
CA GLN A 7 -3.03 8.75 6.45
C GLN A 7 -1.62 8.67 7.03
N LEU A 8 -0.65 8.31 6.18
CA LEU A 8 0.75 8.23 6.57
C LEU A 8 1.60 8.99 5.56
N THR A 9 2.45 9.88 6.07
CA THR A 9 3.46 10.58 5.27
C THR A 9 4.84 10.28 5.84
N SER A 10 5.74 9.74 5.03
CA SER A 10 7.09 9.36 5.45
C SER A 10 8.02 9.25 4.24
N ASP A 11 9.31 9.56 4.36
CA ASP A 11 10.24 9.37 3.24
C ASP A 11 10.41 7.91 2.87
N ASN A 12 10.35 7.01 3.86
CA ASN A 12 10.47 5.58 3.64
C ASN A 12 9.45 4.84 4.51
N LEU A 13 8.77 3.85 3.92
CA LEU A 13 7.95 2.88 4.66
C LEU A 13 8.46 1.48 4.37
N ASN A 14 8.87 0.78 5.42
CA ASN A 14 9.21 -0.62 5.36
C ASN A 14 8.09 -1.43 6.02
N ASN A 15 7.32 -2.15 5.19
CA ASN A 15 6.25 -3.05 5.59
C ASN A 15 6.63 -4.52 5.32
N GLN A 16 7.83 -4.92 5.71
CA GLN A 16 8.28 -6.30 5.64
C GLN A 16 7.59 -7.17 6.69
N ASN A 17 6.89 -8.24 6.27
CA ASN A 17 6.10 -9.11 7.15
C ASN A 17 5.06 -8.35 8.01
N GLY A 18 4.70 -7.13 7.62
CA GLY A 18 3.78 -6.26 8.34
C GLY A 18 2.39 -6.20 7.71
N SER A 19 1.46 -5.51 8.38
CA SER A 19 0.13 -5.25 7.84
C SER A 19 -0.31 -3.82 8.08
N VAL A 20 -0.70 -3.15 7.00
CA VAL A 20 -1.25 -1.79 7.00
C VAL A 20 -2.69 -1.90 6.55
N ALA A 21 -3.65 -1.57 7.43
CA ALA A 21 -5.07 -1.67 7.11
C ALA A 21 -5.89 -0.47 7.60
N GLY A 22 -6.81 0.02 6.76
CA GLY A 22 -7.72 1.12 7.10
C GLY A 22 -9.17 0.86 6.65
N GLN A 23 -10.15 1.16 7.51
CA GLN A 23 -11.58 0.88 7.26
C GLN A 23 -12.27 1.91 6.35
N GLN A 24 -11.98 3.21 6.50
CA GLN A 24 -12.57 4.24 5.63
C GLN A 24 -11.70 4.58 4.41
N GLY A 25 -10.44 4.17 4.43
CA GLY A 25 -9.47 4.44 3.37
C GLY A 25 -8.05 4.37 3.91
N VAL A 26 -7.08 4.16 3.03
CA VAL A 26 -5.65 4.20 3.31
C VAL A 26 -5.01 5.14 2.31
N GLN A 27 -4.28 6.14 2.80
CA GLN A 27 -3.52 7.08 2.00
C GLN A 27 -2.08 7.11 2.47
N LEU A 28 -1.16 6.68 1.62
CA LEU A 28 0.26 6.61 1.90
C LEU A 28 1.00 7.58 0.97
N ASN A 29 1.56 8.65 1.53
CA ASN A 29 2.42 9.60 0.81
C ASN A 29 3.87 9.31 1.18
N LEU A 30 4.59 8.63 0.31
CA LEU A 30 5.90 8.07 0.62
C LEU A 30 6.99 8.52 -0.35
N GLY A 31 8.23 8.58 0.11
CA GLY A 31 9.38 8.67 -0.81
C GLY A 31 9.67 7.32 -1.45
N GLN A 32 9.69 6.26 -0.65
CA GLN A 32 9.89 4.87 -1.05
C GLN A 32 9.03 3.93 -0.20
N LEU A 33 8.53 2.87 -0.82
CA LEU A 33 7.76 1.83 -0.15
C LEU A 33 8.40 0.47 -0.39
N THR A 34 8.67 -0.28 0.68
CA THR A 34 9.06 -1.69 0.62
C THR A 34 8.01 -2.53 1.32
N ASN A 35 7.11 -3.12 0.55
CA ASN A 35 6.07 -4.05 0.99
C ASN A 35 6.43 -5.47 0.55
N THR A 36 7.30 -6.15 1.29
CA THR A 36 7.83 -7.46 0.89
C THR A 36 7.71 -8.50 2.00
N GLY A 37 8.02 -9.76 1.71
CA GLY A 37 8.03 -10.85 2.69
C GLY A 37 6.71 -10.98 3.43
N SER A 38 5.59 -11.22 2.74
CA SER A 38 4.23 -11.26 3.33
C SER A 38 3.70 -9.92 3.87
N GLY A 39 4.33 -8.80 3.52
CA GLY A 39 3.80 -7.46 3.75
C GLY A 39 2.43 -7.28 3.10
N SER A 40 1.46 -6.75 3.84
CA SER A 40 0.10 -6.50 3.34
C SER A 40 -0.30 -5.04 3.54
N VAL A 41 -0.89 -4.45 2.50
CA VAL A 41 -1.53 -3.13 2.56
C VAL A 41 -2.96 -3.29 2.06
N TYR A 42 -3.92 -2.97 2.93
CA TYR A 42 -5.34 -3.18 2.68
C TYR A 42 -6.17 -1.92 2.95
N GLY A 43 -6.82 -1.40 1.92
CA GLY A 43 -7.80 -0.33 2.05
C GLY A 43 -9.22 -0.86 1.84
N LYS A 44 -10.06 -0.87 2.89
CA LYS A 44 -11.42 -1.40 2.75
C LYS A 44 -12.29 -0.58 1.79
N ASN A 45 -12.22 0.75 1.88
CA ASN A 45 -13.01 1.62 0.99
C ASN A 45 -12.14 2.22 -0.14
N SER A 46 -10.92 2.63 0.20
CA SER A 46 -9.97 3.11 -0.80
C SER A 46 -8.54 2.80 -0.35
N LEU A 47 -7.67 2.55 -1.33
CA LEU A 47 -6.24 2.44 -1.13
C LEU A 47 -5.55 3.38 -2.12
N ASN A 48 -4.94 4.44 -1.61
CA ASN A 48 -4.20 5.44 -2.38
C ASN A 48 -2.74 5.42 -1.96
N LEU A 49 -1.86 5.02 -2.86
CA LEU A 49 -0.41 5.07 -2.67
C LEU A 49 0.17 6.14 -3.57
N ALA A 50 0.75 7.17 -2.99
CA ALA A 50 1.54 8.18 -3.69
C ALA A 50 2.99 8.05 -3.25
N VAL A 51 3.80 7.36 -4.06
CA VAL A 51 5.22 7.13 -3.83
C VAL A 51 6.01 8.00 -4.82
N SER A 52 6.86 8.91 -4.36
CA SER A 52 7.64 9.75 -5.26
C SER A 52 8.81 9.01 -5.93
N GLY A 53 9.27 7.91 -5.31
CA GLY A 53 10.34 7.05 -5.78
C GLY A 53 9.88 5.63 -6.10
N ALA A 54 10.62 4.64 -5.61
CA ALA A 54 10.36 3.23 -5.88
C ALA A 54 9.32 2.62 -4.92
N LEU A 55 8.34 1.93 -5.50
CA LEU A 55 7.41 1.05 -4.82
C LEU A 55 7.85 -0.38 -5.07
N ASN A 56 8.32 -1.07 -4.04
CA ASN A 56 8.59 -2.50 -4.08
C ASN A 56 7.45 -3.25 -3.36
N ASN A 57 6.69 -4.05 -4.10
CA ASN A 57 5.64 -4.94 -3.62
C ASN A 57 6.00 -6.43 -3.83
N ASP A 58 7.28 -6.76 -3.91
CA ASP A 58 7.72 -8.12 -4.21
C ASP A 58 7.33 -9.08 -3.08
N GLN A 59 6.61 -10.16 -3.40
CA GLN A 59 6.02 -11.09 -2.41
C GLN A 59 5.08 -10.39 -1.40
N GLY A 60 4.64 -9.16 -1.70
CA GLY A 60 3.70 -8.39 -0.91
C GLY A 60 2.30 -8.43 -1.50
N THR A 61 1.34 -7.86 -0.76
CA THR A 61 -0.04 -7.69 -1.22
C THR A 61 -0.50 -6.25 -1.04
N LEU A 62 -0.96 -5.62 -2.12
CA LEU A 62 -1.76 -4.40 -2.12
C LEU A 62 -3.19 -4.78 -2.50
N ARG A 63 -4.14 -4.53 -1.60
CA ARG A 63 -5.55 -4.86 -1.82
C ARG A 63 -6.45 -3.69 -1.49
N SER A 64 -7.42 -3.42 -2.35
CA SER A 64 -8.57 -2.58 -2.03
C SER A 64 -9.86 -3.35 -2.22
N ASP A 65 -10.88 -3.11 -1.40
CA ASP A 65 -12.22 -3.66 -1.67
C ASP A 65 -13.11 -2.71 -2.51
N SER A 66 -12.63 -1.50 -2.84
CA SER A 66 -13.31 -0.62 -3.79
C SER A 66 -12.30 0.08 -4.70
N THR A 67 -11.78 1.25 -4.33
CA THR A 67 -10.86 2.01 -5.21
C THR A 67 -9.39 1.72 -4.89
N LEU A 68 -8.58 1.40 -5.89
CA LEU A 68 -7.13 1.28 -5.78
C LEU A 68 -6.44 2.28 -6.71
N ASP A 69 -5.65 3.18 -6.14
CA ASP A 69 -4.84 4.15 -6.86
C ASP A 69 -3.37 4.02 -6.41
N VAL A 70 -2.47 3.76 -7.35
CA VAL A 70 -1.05 3.58 -7.09
C VAL A 70 -0.27 4.47 -8.04
N ARG A 71 0.39 5.48 -7.49
CA ARG A 71 1.34 6.36 -8.16
C ARG A 71 2.71 6.10 -7.59
N ALA A 72 3.64 5.70 -8.44
CA ALA A 72 5.04 5.50 -8.09
C ALA A 72 5.93 5.91 -9.27
N ALA A 73 7.16 6.34 -9.02
CA ALA A 73 8.12 6.55 -10.11
C ALA A 73 8.56 5.22 -10.72
N SER A 74 8.64 4.17 -9.90
CA SER A 74 8.82 2.79 -10.35
C SER A 74 8.03 1.83 -9.46
N LEU A 75 7.52 0.75 -10.07
CA LEU A 75 6.77 -0.29 -9.38
C LEU A 75 7.43 -1.65 -9.65
N SER A 76 7.94 -2.29 -8.61
CA SER A 76 8.28 -3.71 -8.61
C SER A 76 7.16 -4.49 -7.95
N ASN A 77 6.69 -5.55 -8.60
CA ASN A 77 5.65 -6.43 -8.08
C ASN A 77 5.97 -7.89 -8.43
N ASN A 78 7.21 -8.30 -8.19
CA ASN A 78 7.66 -9.64 -8.49
C ASN A 78 7.04 -10.63 -7.51
N THR A 79 6.22 -11.56 -8.00
CA THR A 79 5.46 -12.53 -7.17
C THR A 79 4.54 -11.88 -6.10
N GLY A 80 4.30 -10.57 -6.22
CA GLY A 80 3.37 -9.82 -5.37
C GLY A 80 1.99 -9.70 -6.01
N SER A 81 1.01 -9.28 -5.22
CA SER A 81 -0.38 -9.09 -5.68
C SER A 81 -0.82 -7.65 -5.53
N VAL A 82 -1.45 -7.10 -6.57
CA VAL A 82 -2.07 -5.78 -6.58
C VAL A 82 -3.50 -5.96 -7.09
N THR A 83 -4.49 -5.84 -6.20
CA THR A 83 -5.89 -6.19 -6.50
C THR A 83 -6.87 -5.16 -5.97
N SER A 84 -7.93 -4.91 -6.73
CA SER A 84 -9.10 -4.13 -6.31
C SER A 84 -10.36 -4.97 -6.48
N ALA A 85 -11.27 -4.93 -5.52
CA ALA A 85 -12.56 -5.62 -5.59
C ALA A 85 -13.76 -4.69 -5.90
N GLY A 86 -13.49 -3.47 -6.36
CA GLY A 86 -14.50 -2.48 -6.75
C GLY A 86 -15.23 -2.80 -8.04
#